data_AF-A0A969FMU6-F1
#
_entry.id   AF-A0A969FMU6-F1
#
_cell.length_a   1.000
_cell.length_b   1.000
_cell.length_c   1.000
_cell.angle_alpha   90.00
_cell.angle_beta   90.00
_cell.angle_gamma   90.00
#
_symmetry.space_group_name_H-M   'P 1'
#
loop_
_entity.id
_entity.type
_entity.pdbx_description
1 polymer ?
#
loop_
_entity_poly.entity_id
_entity_poly.type
_entity_poly.pdbx_seq_one_letter_code
_entity_poly.pdbx_strand_id
1 'polypeptide(L)'
;MRSENGEIRITTDHPELPALSIPLLVRVRSLVDVLPPRISVAHVAGSAPSVARVTLRHGALKRFHVTDAKVLGAPGVSARVISEQPAAMQVIEITLPDGALASGAHAAELVVSTNSRNDSPRSVSRSRFE
;
A
#
# COMPACT_ATOMS: atom_id res chain seq x y z
N MET A 1 4.08 -2.05 10.24
CA MET A 1 5.02 -3.18 10.23
C MET A 1 4.28 -4.40 10.74
N ARG A 2 4.23 -5.49 9.98
CA ARG A 2 3.55 -6.73 10.40
C ARG A 2 4.61 -7.79 10.66
N SER A 3 4.47 -8.48 11.80
CA SER A 3 5.29 -9.65 12.12
C SER A 3 4.43 -10.89 11.95
N GLU A 4 4.96 -11.89 11.26
CA GLU A 4 4.30 -13.18 11.09
C GLU A 4 5.21 -14.27 11.66
N ASN A 5 4.61 -15.20 12.40
CA ASN A 5 5.30 -16.38 12.90
C ASN A 5 5.18 -17.47 11.84
N GLY A 6 6.32 -18.06 11.46
CA GLY A 6 6.39 -19.21 10.57
C GLY A 6 7.22 -20.33 11.19
N GLU A 7 7.23 -21.48 10.53
CA GLU A 7 8.03 -22.63 10.93
C GLU A 7 8.71 -23.19 9.69
N ILE A 8 10.02 -23.39 9.75
CA ILE A 8 10.75 -24.19 8.76
C ILE A 8 10.82 -25.60 9.31
N ARG A 9 10.24 -26.55 8.59
CA ARG A 9 10.31 -27.98 8.90
C ARG A 9 11.38 -28.62 8.02
N ILE A 10 12.33 -29.28 8.64
CA ILE A 10 13.37 -30.06 7.98
C ILE A 10 13.12 -31.51 8.32
N THR A 11 12.86 -32.34 7.32
CA THR A 11 12.82 -33.80 7.46
C THR A 11 14.20 -34.36 7.14
N THR A 12 14.71 -35.23 8.00
CA THR A 12 15.98 -35.93 7.76
C THR A 12 15.77 -37.43 7.86
N ASP A 13 16.65 -38.20 7.24
CA ASP A 13 16.71 -39.66 7.33
C ASP A 13 17.47 -40.14 8.58
N HIS A 14 17.80 -39.23 9.51
CA HIS A 14 18.49 -39.57 10.75
C HIS A 14 17.56 -40.35 11.70
N PRO A 15 17.93 -41.56 12.16
CA PRO A 15 17.04 -42.45 12.92
C PRO A 15 16.60 -41.85 14.26
N GLU A 16 17.41 -40.98 14.85
CA GLU A 16 17.11 -40.33 16.14
C GLU A 16 16.53 -38.92 16.01
N LEU A 17 16.59 -38.31 14.82
CA LEU A 17 16.15 -36.93 14.61
C LEU A 17 15.45 -36.73 13.25
N PRO A 18 14.33 -37.43 13.01
CA PRO A 18 13.68 -37.47 11.69
C PRO A 18 13.02 -36.14 11.28
N ALA A 19 12.77 -35.26 12.24
CA ALA A 19 12.19 -33.95 11.99
C ALA A 19 12.80 -32.89 12.91
N LEU A 20 13.12 -31.74 12.34
CA LEU A 20 13.58 -30.55 13.04
C LEU A 20 12.67 -29.37 12.68
N SER A 21 12.19 -28.69 13.71
CA SER A 21 11.37 -27.49 13.58
C SER A 21 12.14 -26.26 14.01
N ILE A 22 12.31 -25.30 13.10
CA ILE A 22 13.00 -24.03 13.38
C ILE A 22 11.95 -22.92 13.34
N PRO A 23 11.69 -22.22 14.47
CA PRO A 23 10.75 -21.10 14.48
C PRO A 23 11.32 -19.93 13.68
N LEU A 24 10.51 -19.37 12.79
CA LEU A 24 10.87 -18.24 11.93
C LEU A 24 10.08 -17.00 12.34
N LEU A 25 10.78 -15.91 12.62
CA LEU A 25 10.17 -14.60 12.78
C LEU A 25 10.33 -13.79 11.48
N VAL A 26 9.24 -13.63 10.74
CA VAL A 26 9.26 -12.85 9.48
C VAL A 26 8.78 -11.44 9.76
N ARG A 27 9.63 -10.45 9.44
CA ARG A 27 9.25 -9.03 9.49
C ARG A 27 8.94 -8.53 8.08
N VAL A 28 7.66 -8.27 7.81
CA VAL A 28 7.22 -7.71 6.54
C VAL A 28 7.18 -6.19 6.66
N ARG A 29 8.01 -5.52 5.86
CA ARG A 29 8.00 -4.06 5.71
C ARG A 29 7.13 -3.68 4.52
N SER A 30 6.31 -2.65 4.69
CA SER A 30 5.57 -2.06 3.57
C SER A 30 6.55 -1.57 2.52
N LEU A 31 6.30 -1.91 1.25
CA LEU A 31 7.14 -1.45 0.15
C LEU A 31 7.02 0.07 -0.06
N VAL A 32 5.84 0.61 0.21
CA VAL A 32 5.51 2.03 0.12
C VAL A 32 4.94 2.51 1.46
N ASP A 33 5.50 3.60 1.96
CA ASP A 33 5.02 4.38 3.11
C ASP A 33 4.08 5.48 2.63
N VAL A 34 3.00 5.75 3.36
CA VAL A 34 2.01 6.79 3.08
C VAL A 34 2.14 7.91 4.11
N LEU A 35 2.25 9.16 3.66
CA LEU A 35 2.45 10.34 4.50
C LEU A 35 1.51 11.49 4.08
N PRO A 36 0.64 12.01 4.97
CA PRO A 36 0.34 11.47 6.29
C PRO A 36 -0.46 10.15 6.19
N PRO A 37 -0.44 9.28 7.23
CA PRO A 37 -1.18 8.02 7.23
C PRO A 37 -2.70 8.22 7.33
N ARG A 38 -3.14 9.41 7.76
CA ARG A 38 -4.54 9.84 7.79
C ARG A 38 -4.62 11.31 7.44
N ILE A 39 -5.61 11.67 6.63
CA ILE A 39 -5.96 13.06 6.32
C ILE A 39 -7.33 13.35 6.92
N SER A 40 -7.45 14.49 7.58
CA SER A 40 -8.74 15.06 7.99
C SER A 40 -8.91 16.38 7.24
N VAL A 41 -9.95 16.48 6.43
CA VAL A 41 -10.32 17.72 5.73
C VAL A 41 -11.59 18.24 6.39
N ALA A 42 -11.50 19.42 7.00
CA ALA A 42 -12.68 20.16 7.44
C ALA A 42 -13.16 21.01 6.27
N HIS A 43 -14.43 20.91 5.92
CA HIS A 43 -15.02 21.65 4.82
C HIS A 43 -16.34 22.28 5.27
N VAL A 44 -16.56 23.53 4.87
CA VAL A 44 -17.76 24.29 5.19
C VAL A 44 -18.52 24.52 3.89
N ALA A 45 -19.81 24.22 3.87
CA ALA A 45 -20.64 24.43 2.67
C ALA A 45 -20.60 25.91 2.24
N GLY A 46 -20.46 26.15 0.93
CA GLY A 46 -20.29 27.49 0.36
C GLY A 46 -18.85 28.01 0.41
N SER A 47 -17.88 27.17 0.81
CA SER A 47 -16.46 27.51 0.76
C SER A 47 -15.78 27.02 -0.52
N ALA A 48 -14.57 27.51 -0.80
CA ALA A 48 -13.78 27.02 -1.93
C ALA A 48 -13.45 25.51 -1.79
N PRO A 49 -13.25 24.79 -2.91
CA PRO A 49 -12.83 23.40 -2.88
C PRO A 49 -11.61 23.19 -1.99
N SER A 50 -11.66 22.17 -1.14
CA SER A 50 -10.55 21.84 -0.25
C SER A 50 -9.61 20.86 -0.94
N VAL A 51 -8.31 21.10 -0.80
CA VAL A 51 -7.27 20.28 -1.42
C VAL A 51 -6.37 19.71 -0.32
N ALA A 52 -6.11 18.41 -0.40
CA ALA A 52 -5.15 17.73 0.46
C ALA A 52 -4.13 16.97 -0.38
N ARG A 53 -2.94 16.72 0.18
CA ARG A 53 -1.87 15.99 -0.51
C ARG A 53 -1.42 14.78 0.30
N VAL A 54 -1.32 13.65 -0.38
CA VAL A 54 -0.73 12.41 0.13
C VAL A 54 0.59 12.19 -0.59
N THR A 55 1.66 12.00 0.17
CA THR A 55 2.95 11.58 -0.33
C THR A 55 3.12 10.09 -0.13
N LEU A 56 3.49 9.39 -1.20
CA LEU A 56 3.86 7.99 -1.20
C LEU A 56 5.37 7.90 -1.33
N ARG A 57 6.04 7.19 -0.42
CA ARG A 57 7.50 7.02 -0.44
C ARG A 57 7.86 5.56 -0.49
N HIS A 58 8.70 5.15 -1.42
CA HIS A 58 9.20 3.78 -1.45
C HIS A 58 10.16 3.55 -0.28
N GLY A 59 9.94 2.51 0.53
CA GLY A 59 10.70 2.26 1.76
C GLY A 59 12.20 2.00 1.53
N ALA A 60 12.54 1.40 0.38
CA ALA A 60 13.94 1.23 -0.08
C ALA A 60 14.44 2.35 -1.01
N LEU A 61 13.73 3.49 -1.10
CA LEU A 61 14.05 4.63 -1.98
C LEU A 61 14.20 4.27 -3.48
N LYS A 62 13.58 3.16 -3.92
CA LYS A 62 13.55 2.78 -5.33
C LYS A 62 12.50 3.60 -6.07
N ARG A 63 12.72 3.83 -7.36
CA ARG A 63 11.74 4.51 -8.22
C ARG A 63 10.56 3.59 -8.46
N PHE A 64 9.36 4.13 -8.32
CA PHE A 64 8.10 3.50 -8.67
C PHE A 64 7.20 4.54 -9.33
N HIS A 65 6.13 4.08 -9.97
CA HIS A 65 5.19 4.97 -10.63
C HIS A 65 3.77 4.66 -10.17
N VAL A 66 3.05 5.70 -9.77
CA VAL A 66 1.61 5.62 -9.51
C VAL A 66 0.89 5.79 -10.82
N THR A 67 0.12 4.78 -11.24
CA THR A 67 -0.59 4.80 -12.51
C THR A 67 -2.02 5.29 -12.38
N ASP A 68 -2.61 5.15 -11.19
CA ASP A 68 -3.99 5.54 -10.92
C ASP A 68 -4.20 5.82 -9.43
N ALA A 69 -5.14 6.72 -9.12
CA ALA A 69 -5.55 7.04 -7.77
C ALA A 69 -7.06 7.38 -7.76
N LYS A 70 -7.82 6.73 -6.87
CA LYS A 70 -9.26 6.97 -6.74
C LYS A 70 -9.69 6.97 -5.28
N VAL A 71 -10.76 7.70 -4.99
CA VAL A 71 -11.39 7.74 -3.66
C VAL A 71 -12.66 6.90 -3.68
N LEU A 72 -12.78 5.97 -2.74
CA LEU A 72 -13.96 5.15 -2.52
C LEU A 72 -14.69 5.59 -1.25
N GLY A 73 -16.02 5.47 -1.23
CA GLY A 73 -16.84 5.80 -0.04
C GLY A 73 -17.13 7.29 0.17
N ALA A 74 -16.58 8.18 -0.66
CA ALA A 74 -16.86 9.61 -0.65
C ALA A 74 -17.22 10.11 -2.06
N PRO A 75 -18.51 10.09 -2.44
CA PRO A 75 -18.97 10.59 -3.72
C PRO A 75 -18.53 12.05 -3.96
N GLY A 76 -18.18 12.39 -5.20
CA GLY A 76 -17.76 13.74 -5.57
C GLY A 76 -16.32 14.10 -5.17
N VAL A 77 -15.67 13.36 -4.27
CA VAL A 77 -14.24 13.53 -3.97
C VAL A 77 -13.41 12.86 -5.06
N SER A 78 -12.42 13.57 -5.57
CA SER A 78 -11.51 13.05 -6.60
C SER A 78 -10.08 12.97 -6.09
N ALA A 79 -9.31 12.06 -6.68
CA ALA A 79 -7.86 11.98 -6.48
C ALA A 79 -7.16 12.10 -7.83
N ARG A 80 -5.99 12.74 -7.82
CA ARG A 80 -5.17 12.95 -9.01
C ARG A 80 -3.70 12.75 -8.67
N VAL A 81 -3.01 11.96 -9.48
CA VAL A 81 -1.56 11.81 -9.40
C VAL A 81 -0.91 13.08 -9.97
N ILE A 82 -0.06 13.74 -9.20
CA ILE A 82 0.69 14.93 -9.66
C ILE A 82 2.06 14.54 -10.22
N SER A 83 2.60 13.39 -9.82
CA SER A 83 3.91 12.92 -10.25
C SER A 83 3.83 12.27 -11.64
N GLU A 84 4.39 12.94 -12.65
CA GLU A 84 4.37 12.43 -14.03
C GLU A 84 5.41 11.34 -14.29
N GLN A 85 6.55 11.38 -13.58
CA GLN A 85 7.67 10.47 -13.80
C GLN A 85 7.87 9.51 -12.63
N PRO A 86 8.42 8.30 -12.87
CA PRO A 86 8.79 7.39 -11.80
C PRO A 86 9.84 7.99 -10.86
N ALA A 87 9.55 8.00 -9.56
CA ALA A 87 10.42 8.57 -8.53
C ALA A 87 10.33 7.78 -7.22
N ALA A 88 11.27 8.02 -6.31
CA ALA A 88 11.24 7.41 -4.98
C ALA A 88 10.13 7.98 -4.08
N MET A 89 9.58 9.12 -4.47
CA MET A 89 8.44 9.80 -3.85
C MET A 89 7.44 10.18 -4.94
N GLN A 90 6.17 9.91 -4.71
CA GLN A 90 5.05 10.24 -5.60
C GLN A 90 4.02 11.02 -4.80
N VAL A 91 3.35 12.00 -5.41
CA VAL A 91 2.35 12.84 -4.73
C VAL A 91 0.99 12.67 -5.40
N ILE A 92 -0.02 12.46 -4.56
CA ILE A 92 -1.44 12.41 -4.93
C ILE A 92 -2.13 13.61 -4.31
N GLU A 93 -2.85 14.35 -5.14
CA GLU A 93 -3.77 15.39 -4.72
C GLU A 93 -5.16 14.81 -4.54
N ILE A 94 -5.82 15.18 -3.45
CA ILE A 94 -7.23 14.86 -3.19
C ILE A 94 -7.98 16.18 -3.21
N THR A 95 -9.04 16.24 -4.00
CA THR A 95 -9.90 17.43 -4.11
C THR A 95 -11.28 17.08 -3.59
N LEU A 96 -11.75 17.89 -2.64
CA LEU A 96 -13.11 17.89 -2.12
C LEU A 96 -13.83 19.13 -2.65
N PRO A 97 -14.69 18.98 -3.68
CA PRO A 97 -15.53 20.07 -4.17
C PRO A 97 -16.53 20.53 -3.10
N ASP A 98 -17.01 21.76 -3.24
CA ASP A 98 -18.12 22.25 -2.42
C ASP A 98 -19.38 21.41 -2.65
N GLY A 99 -20.09 21.11 -1.57
CA GLY A 99 -21.30 20.28 -1.59
C GLY A 99 -21.11 18.82 -1.99
N ALA A 100 -19.87 18.33 -2.18
CA ALA A 100 -19.62 16.95 -2.58
C ALA A 100 -20.09 15.92 -1.54
N LEU A 101 -20.02 16.29 -0.26
CA LEU A 101 -20.44 15.45 0.86
C LEU A 101 -21.46 16.21 1.72
N ALA A 102 -22.45 15.49 2.25
CA ALA A 102 -23.39 16.05 3.22
C ALA A 102 -22.67 16.44 4.53
N SER A 103 -23.26 17.31 5.34
CA SER A 103 -22.70 17.66 6.64
C SER A 103 -22.54 16.43 7.54
N GLY A 104 -21.35 16.22 8.09
CA GLY A 104 -21.05 15.08 8.97
C GLY A 104 -19.62 14.56 8.79
N ALA A 105 -19.29 13.49 9.54
CA ALA A 105 -18.03 12.80 9.39
C ALA A 105 -18.16 11.67 8.36
N HIS A 106 -17.28 11.67 7.36
CA HIS A 106 -17.25 10.67 6.29
C HIS A 106 -15.94 9.91 6.32
N ALA A 107 -16.03 8.58 6.20
CA ALA A 107 -14.87 7.73 6.00
C ALA A 107 -14.72 7.44 4.51
N ALA A 108 -13.50 7.56 4.01
CA ALA A 108 -13.19 7.30 2.62
C ALA A 108 -11.88 6.52 2.51
N GLU A 109 -11.74 5.75 1.45
CA GLU A 109 -10.54 4.99 1.15
C GLU A 109 -9.86 5.55 -0.09
N LEU A 110 -8.56 5.86 0.02
CA LEU A 110 -7.72 6.18 -1.12
C LEU A 110 -7.11 4.89 -1.66
N VAL A 111 -7.53 4.48 -2.85
CA VAL A 111 -6.97 3.33 -3.55
C VAL A 111 -5.97 3.81 -4.58
N VAL A 112 -4.76 3.28 -4.52
CA VAL A 112 -3.63 3.67 -5.37
C VAL A 112 -3.12 2.47 -6.14
N SER A 113 -3.05 2.59 -7.46
CA SER A 113 -2.44 1.58 -8.32
C SER A 113 -1.01 1.99 -8.64
N THR A 114 -0.06 1.06 -8.52
CA THR A 114 1.35 1.31 -8.84
C THR A 114 1.84 0.27 -9.84
N ASN A 115 2.78 0.68 -10.71
CA ASN A 115 3.62 -0.28 -11.42
C ASN A 115 4.99 -0.31 -10.74
N SER A 116 5.46 -1.52 -10.47
CA SER A 116 6.86 -1.80 -10.18
C SER A 116 7.40 -2.49 -11.42
N ARG A 117 8.27 -1.83 -12.18
CA ARG A 117 8.94 -2.43 -13.35
C ARG A 117 9.94 -3.55 -12.97
N ASN A 118 9.85 -4.11 -11.76
CA ASN A 118 10.85 -5.04 -11.22
C ASN A 118 10.27 -6.33 -10.61
N ASP A 119 8.97 -6.61 -10.77
CA ASP A 119 8.44 -7.94 -10.51
C ASP A 119 8.63 -8.82 -11.75
N SER A 120 9.86 -9.30 -11.95
CA SER A 120 10.03 -10.58 -12.62
C SER A 120 9.27 -11.61 -11.79
N PRO A 121 8.32 -12.39 -12.35
CA PRO A 121 7.71 -13.48 -11.61
C PRO A 121 8.83 -14.44 -11.22
N ARG A 122 9.20 -14.46 -9.93
CA ARG A 122 10.01 -15.56 -9.39
C ARG A 122 9.14 -16.80 -9.47
N SER A 123 9.33 -17.56 -10.54
CA SER A 123 8.72 -18.85 -10.76
C SER A 123 9.13 -19.76 -9.58
N VAL A 124 8.21 -19.94 -8.63
CA VAL A 124 8.38 -20.95 -7.59
C VAL A 124 8.00 -22.28 -8.24
N SER A 125 9.00 -23.02 -8.70
CA SER A 125 8.81 -24.43 -9.07
C SER A 125 8.31 -25.18 -7.84
N ARG A 126 7.03 -25.58 -7.88
CA ARG A 126 6.48 -26.60 -6.99
C ARG A 126 6.83 -27.95 -7.61
N SER A 127 7.89 -28.59 -7.12
CA SER A 127 8.11 -30.01 -7.38
C SER A 127 7.07 -30.80 -6.59
N ARG A 128 6.10 -31.37 -7.30
CA ARG A 128 5.19 -32.40 -6.80
C ARG A 128 5.97 -33.72 -6.89
N PHE A 129 6.15 -34.43 -5.77
CA PHE A 129 6.56 -35.83 -5.80
C PHE A 129 5.32 -36.67 -5.50
N GLU A 130 5.04 -37.60 -6.41
CA GLU A 130 4.15 -38.75 -6.19
C GLU A 130 4.79 -39.74 -5.23
#